data_AF-A0A498P3H7-F1
#
_entry.id   AF-A0A498P3H7-F1
#
_cell.length_a   1.000
_cell.length_b   1.000
_cell.length_c   1.000
_cell.angle_alpha   90.00
_cell.angle_beta   90.00
_cell.angle_gamma   90.00
#
_symmetry.space_group_name_H-M   'P 1'
#
loop_
_entity.id
_entity.type
_entity.pdbx_description
1 polymer ?
#
loop_
_entity_poly.entity_id
_entity_poly.type
_entity_poly.pdbx_seq_one_letter_code
_entity_poly.pdbx_strand_id
1 'polypeptide(L)'
;MRSQRKAWLKMKCLHHFQALKCVYLFRWADAPPVTIDKPVCFIDTDSNGKLCVQQSALQILQQIQQPVVVVVVVGLYRTGKSYLMNRLAGKQTGFALGSTIESRTKGIWMWCVPHPTKAGTTLVLLDTEGFGDVKKVTDNFCKFVFRDSSVKRLKDGHTVTGRVLGHLAKTYVDTISSGSVPCLENAVIAMAMIENEAAVKVGLQVYKSGMEKLKVSFPLELKAVSSKHQHLSSTATQAFIKRSFRDTDGKYLKSLEEKINELFNGYLCQNEQASKRRCEDLLSSLSAPMMEKLKKGFYANPGGYDLFCKDLEDIGNKYNSQTNKEVKAEEVLDKFLKQKSMDSKAILQADKKLTEKEKKIKEQNEKAVLLEQEIKAKEEKQRQLEEKMEAERRSNKERMRQMKEKMDEEMRLQREEAERAMNSKLREQADLLKKGFKEKADRMRQEIEEFKKRSTEAETNRAKEFAAILENASRRHEETMDLMMQNHREQMMEIQEKNTKSSKGCCIM
;
A
#
# COMPACT_ATOMS: atom_id res chain seq x y z
N MET A 1 -34.03 -27.68 -35.64
CA MET A 1 -33.78 -26.45 -34.85
C MET A 1 -33.22 -26.63 -33.42
N ARG A 2 -33.48 -27.73 -32.66
CA ARG A 2 -33.01 -27.84 -31.25
C ARG A 2 -31.47 -27.87 -31.03
N SER A 3 -30.67 -28.25 -32.02
CA SER A 3 -29.19 -28.31 -31.88
C SER A 3 -28.53 -26.94 -31.79
N GLN A 4 -28.78 -26.03 -32.75
CA GLN A 4 -28.12 -24.72 -32.81
C GLN A 4 -28.38 -23.82 -31.58
N ARG A 5 -29.54 -23.93 -30.92
CA ARG A 5 -29.80 -23.18 -29.68
C ARG A 5 -28.86 -23.56 -28.52
N LYS A 6 -28.33 -24.80 -28.46
CA LYS A 6 -27.31 -25.19 -27.45
C LYS A 6 -25.94 -24.58 -27.75
N ALA A 7 -25.58 -24.36 -29.01
CA ALA A 7 -24.34 -23.68 -29.39
C ALA A 7 -24.38 -22.18 -28.99
N TRP A 8 -25.49 -21.50 -29.29
CA TRP A 8 -25.66 -20.07 -28.95
C TRP A 8 -25.61 -19.79 -27.44
N LEU A 9 -26.17 -20.67 -26.61
CA LEU A 9 -26.07 -20.53 -25.15
C LEU A 9 -24.62 -20.70 -24.65
N LYS A 10 -23.86 -21.66 -25.20
CA LYS A 10 -22.43 -21.82 -24.85
C LYS A 10 -21.57 -20.62 -25.26
N MET A 11 -21.82 -20.01 -26.43
CA MET A 11 -21.08 -18.81 -26.86
C MET A 11 -21.33 -17.60 -25.95
N LYS A 12 -22.57 -17.35 -25.52
CA LYS A 12 -22.85 -16.24 -24.60
C LYS A 12 -22.18 -16.41 -23.22
N CYS A 13 -22.08 -17.63 -22.70
CA CYS A 13 -21.30 -17.88 -21.48
C CYS A 13 -19.79 -17.61 -21.66
N LEU A 14 -19.21 -17.93 -22.83
CA LEU A 14 -17.78 -17.75 -23.07
C LEU A 14 -17.35 -16.28 -23.07
N HIS A 15 -18.10 -15.40 -23.75
CA HIS A 15 -17.74 -13.97 -23.82
C HIS A 15 -17.93 -13.25 -22.48
N HIS A 16 -18.91 -13.63 -21.66
CA HIS A 16 -19.02 -13.11 -20.29
C HIS A 16 -17.81 -13.52 -19.42
N PHE A 17 -17.28 -14.73 -19.62
CA PHE A 17 -16.08 -15.21 -18.93
C PHE A 17 -14.75 -14.62 -19.45
N GLN A 18 -14.73 -14.06 -20.67
CA GLN A 18 -13.57 -13.30 -21.16
C GLN A 18 -13.58 -11.85 -20.64
N ALA A 19 -14.74 -11.20 -20.57
CA ALA A 19 -14.87 -9.86 -20.01
C ALA A 19 -14.41 -9.79 -18.53
N LEU A 20 -14.90 -10.68 -17.66
CA LEU A 20 -14.49 -10.69 -16.25
C LEU A 20 -13.02 -11.10 -16.02
N LYS A 21 -12.39 -11.83 -16.96
CA LYS A 21 -10.96 -12.17 -16.85
C LYS A 21 -10.03 -10.97 -17.06
N CYS A 22 -10.52 -9.85 -17.61
CA CYS A 22 -9.70 -8.67 -17.87
C CYS A 22 -9.46 -7.79 -16.62
N VAL A 23 -10.11 -8.07 -15.48
CA VAL A 23 -10.04 -7.24 -14.25
C VAL A 23 -9.09 -7.81 -13.19
N TYR A 24 -8.79 -9.12 -13.21
CA TYR A 24 -8.00 -9.81 -12.17
C TYR A 24 -6.76 -10.55 -12.69
N LEU A 25 -6.20 -10.12 -13.83
CA LEU A 25 -4.99 -10.70 -14.42
C LEU A 25 -3.81 -9.74 -14.62
N PHE A 26 -3.78 -8.61 -13.88
CA PHE A 26 -2.50 -8.01 -13.47
C PHE A 26 -1.82 -8.82 -12.36
N ARG A 27 -1.70 -10.13 -12.57
CA ARG A 27 -0.70 -10.96 -11.94
C ARG A 27 0.62 -10.58 -12.60
N TRP A 28 1.20 -9.47 -12.15
CA TRP A 28 2.56 -9.06 -12.52
C TRP A 28 3.44 -10.30 -12.36
N ALA A 29 4.00 -10.79 -13.47
CA ALA A 29 4.84 -11.97 -13.44
C ALA A 29 5.98 -11.72 -12.45
N ASP A 30 6.27 -12.71 -11.60
CA ASP A 30 7.41 -12.64 -10.68
C ASP A 30 8.65 -12.30 -11.51
N ALA A 31 9.23 -11.13 -11.23
CA ALA A 31 10.30 -10.58 -12.07
C ALA A 31 11.40 -11.65 -12.23
N PRO A 32 11.92 -11.85 -13.45
CA PRO A 32 12.80 -12.98 -13.72
C PRO A 32 13.99 -12.95 -12.74
N PRO A 33 14.29 -14.09 -12.06
CA PRO A 33 15.32 -14.13 -11.04
C PRO A 33 16.67 -13.67 -11.60
N VAL A 34 17.30 -12.71 -10.90
CA VAL A 34 18.50 -12.01 -11.38
C VAL A 34 19.65 -13.00 -11.58
N THR A 35 19.95 -13.29 -12.84
CA THR A 35 21.15 -14.00 -13.29
C THR A 35 22.33 -13.04 -13.30
N ILE A 36 23.43 -13.39 -12.62
CA ILE A 36 24.75 -12.82 -12.92
C ILE A 36 25.59 -13.85 -13.67
N ASP A 37 26.27 -13.42 -14.74
CA ASP A 37 26.91 -14.36 -15.67
C ASP A 37 28.17 -15.03 -15.14
N LYS A 38 28.83 -14.39 -14.18
CA LYS A 38 30.05 -14.82 -13.49
C LYS A 38 29.89 -14.50 -11.99
N PRO A 39 30.61 -15.20 -11.09
CA PRO A 39 30.67 -14.80 -9.68
C PRO A 39 31.30 -13.41 -9.50
N VAL A 40 30.97 -12.79 -8.37
CA VAL A 40 31.54 -11.51 -7.92
C VAL A 40 32.17 -11.69 -6.54
N CYS A 41 33.23 -10.92 -6.23
CA CYS A 41 33.69 -10.82 -4.85
C CYS A 41 32.59 -10.15 -4.02
N PHE A 42 32.25 -10.72 -2.87
CA PHE A 42 31.15 -10.27 -2.01
C PHE A 42 31.66 -9.67 -0.71
N ILE A 43 32.61 -10.34 -0.06
CA ILE A 43 33.29 -9.84 1.14
C ILE A 43 34.79 -10.01 0.89
N ASP A 44 35.57 -8.94 1.05
CA ASP A 44 37.03 -8.95 0.88
C ASP A 44 37.69 -8.21 2.05
N THR A 45 39.02 -8.20 2.07
CA THR A 45 39.82 -7.42 3.02
C THR A 45 40.26 -6.10 2.39
N ASP A 46 40.06 -4.98 3.09
CA ASP A 46 40.50 -3.65 2.66
C ASP A 46 42.03 -3.46 2.83
N SER A 47 42.53 -2.28 2.41
CA SER A 47 43.95 -1.91 2.53
C SER A 47 44.47 -1.85 3.98
N ASN A 48 43.58 -1.88 4.97
CA ASN A 48 43.86 -1.73 6.39
C ASN A 48 43.72 -3.08 7.14
N GLY A 49 43.48 -4.19 6.43
CA GLY A 49 43.28 -5.51 7.03
C GLY A 49 41.87 -5.77 7.56
N LYS A 50 40.89 -4.90 7.29
CA LYS A 50 39.50 -5.03 7.75
C LYS A 50 38.61 -5.69 6.70
N LEU A 51 37.64 -6.48 7.14
CA LEU A 51 36.63 -7.05 6.23
C LEU A 51 35.68 -5.93 5.74
N CYS A 52 35.36 -5.95 4.45
CA CYS A 52 34.41 -5.03 3.82
C CYS A 52 33.48 -5.78 2.85
N VAL A 53 32.21 -5.36 2.76
CA VAL A 53 31.26 -5.91 1.78
C VAL A 53 31.33 -5.10 0.49
N GLN A 54 31.51 -5.78 -0.63
CA GLN A 54 31.69 -5.15 -1.94
C GLN A 54 30.38 -4.50 -2.41
N GLN A 55 30.43 -3.20 -2.71
CA GLN A 55 29.24 -2.41 -3.04
C GLN A 55 28.53 -2.88 -4.32
N SER A 56 29.27 -3.44 -5.28
CA SER A 56 28.72 -4.07 -6.49
C SER A 56 27.92 -5.34 -6.18
N ALA A 57 28.40 -6.18 -5.26
CA ALA A 57 27.68 -7.36 -4.78
C ALA A 57 26.42 -6.97 -3.98
N LEU A 58 26.47 -5.90 -3.18
CA LEU A 58 25.28 -5.34 -2.51
C LEU A 58 24.24 -4.84 -3.52
N GLN A 59 24.64 -4.17 -4.59
CA GLN A 59 23.72 -3.72 -5.65
C GLN A 59 23.01 -4.89 -6.35
N ILE A 60 23.72 -5.99 -6.62
CA ILE A 60 23.14 -7.23 -7.18
C ILE A 60 22.11 -7.82 -6.19
N LEU A 61 22.48 -7.95 -4.92
CA LEU A 61 21.59 -8.47 -3.88
C LEU A 61 20.35 -7.59 -3.67
N GLN A 62 20.48 -6.27 -3.78
CA GLN A 62 19.36 -5.33 -3.63
C GLN A 62 18.26 -5.48 -4.70
N GLN A 63 18.60 -6.01 -5.87
CA GLN A 63 17.66 -6.29 -6.96
C GLN A 63 16.93 -7.63 -6.78
N ILE A 64 17.52 -8.58 -6.06
CA ILE A 64 16.94 -9.91 -5.82
C ILE A 64 15.85 -9.81 -4.74
N GLN A 65 14.60 -9.72 -5.19
CA GLN A 65 13.41 -9.68 -4.36
C GLN A 65 12.89 -11.09 -4.00
N GLN A 66 13.36 -12.09 -4.74
CA GLN A 66 13.00 -13.49 -4.61
C GLN A 66 13.54 -14.08 -3.29
N PRO A 67 12.88 -15.11 -2.71
CA PRO A 67 13.45 -15.92 -1.65
C PRO A 67 14.78 -16.53 -2.08
N VAL A 68 15.78 -16.51 -1.19
CA VAL A 68 17.11 -17.09 -1.49
C VAL A 68 17.29 -18.46 -0.85
N VAL A 69 17.79 -19.42 -1.63
CA VAL A 69 18.42 -20.64 -1.13
C VAL A 69 19.93 -20.36 -1.08
N VAL A 70 20.52 -20.31 0.11
CA VAL A 70 21.95 -20.02 0.27
C VAL A 70 22.71 -21.32 0.48
N VAL A 71 23.63 -21.63 -0.44
CA VAL A 71 24.54 -22.78 -0.34
C VAL A 71 25.96 -22.25 -0.17
N VAL A 72 26.58 -22.60 0.95
CA VAL A 72 27.98 -22.27 1.25
C VAL A 72 28.78 -23.57 1.25
N VAL A 73 29.99 -23.54 0.71
CA VAL A 73 30.95 -24.65 0.82
C VAL A 73 32.20 -24.11 1.49
N VAL A 74 32.79 -24.86 2.43
CA VAL A 74 33.90 -24.38 3.30
C VAL A 74 35.04 -25.42 3.40
N GLY A 75 36.22 -24.98 3.82
CA GLY A 75 37.49 -25.70 4.12
C GLY A 75 38.58 -24.64 4.45
N LEU A 76 39.90 -24.93 4.41
CA LEU A 76 40.96 -23.87 4.30
C LEU A 76 41.98 -24.19 3.16
N TYR A 77 42.18 -23.35 2.10
CA TYR A 77 42.82 -23.58 0.76
C TYR A 77 41.97 -23.68 -0.57
N ARG A 78 41.74 -24.82 -1.28
CA ARG A 78 41.06 -24.93 -2.64
C ARG A 78 39.99 -26.05 -3.02
N THR A 79 39.92 -27.26 -2.41
CA THR A 79 39.02 -28.47 -2.59
C THR A 79 38.43 -28.87 -3.96
N GLY A 80 38.77 -28.23 -5.09
CA GLY A 80 37.82 -28.26 -6.21
C GLY A 80 36.47 -27.63 -5.81
N LYS A 81 36.48 -26.73 -4.82
CA LYS A 81 35.30 -26.07 -4.26
C LYS A 81 34.57 -25.27 -5.34
N SER A 82 35.32 -24.41 -6.00
CA SER A 82 34.96 -23.66 -7.19
C SER A 82 34.50 -24.56 -8.35
N TYR A 83 34.99 -25.80 -8.46
CA TYR A 83 34.50 -26.77 -9.46
C TYR A 83 33.12 -27.33 -9.09
N LEU A 84 32.89 -27.69 -7.82
CA LEU A 84 31.57 -28.05 -7.29
C LEU A 84 30.57 -26.88 -7.40
N MET A 85 31.02 -25.65 -7.13
CA MET A 85 30.17 -24.46 -7.24
C MET A 85 29.84 -24.11 -8.70
N ASN A 86 30.77 -24.29 -9.64
CA ASN A 86 30.46 -24.19 -11.08
C ASN A 86 29.41 -25.24 -11.48
N ARG A 87 29.53 -26.48 -11.00
CA ARG A 87 28.54 -27.56 -11.21
C ARG A 87 27.17 -27.23 -10.60
N LEU A 88 27.12 -26.64 -9.41
CA LEU A 88 25.88 -26.18 -8.77
C LEU A 88 25.25 -24.98 -9.52
N ALA A 89 26.05 -24.15 -10.19
CA ALA A 89 25.57 -23.09 -11.09
C ALA A 89 25.16 -23.59 -12.49
N GLY A 90 25.26 -24.91 -12.75
CA GLY A 90 24.96 -25.50 -14.06
C GLY A 90 25.97 -25.15 -15.17
N LYS A 91 27.14 -24.59 -14.82
CA LYS A 91 28.14 -24.06 -15.77
C LYS A 91 29.46 -24.85 -15.66
N GLN A 92 30.23 -24.90 -16.76
CA GLN A 92 31.58 -25.53 -16.75
C GLN A 92 32.65 -24.60 -16.15
N THR A 93 32.45 -23.29 -16.27
CA THR A 93 33.37 -22.21 -15.88
C THR A 93 32.61 -21.10 -15.15
N GLY A 94 33.28 -20.38 -14.25
CA GLY A 94 32.65 -19.40 -13.38
C GLY A 94 33.60 -18.91 -12.30
N PHE A 95 33.54 -19.53 -11.12
CA PHE A 95 34.57 -19.40 -10.09
C PHE A 95 35.92 -19.91 -10.64
N ALA A 96 37.01 -19.20 -10.32
CA ALA A 96 38.33 -19.44 -10.89
C ALA A 96 38.93 -20.77 -10.39
N LEU A 97 39.35 -21.64 -11.30
CA LEU A 97 39.98 -22.93 -10.98
C LEU A 97 41.50 -22.77 -10.91
N GLY A 98 42.08 -22.83 -9.70
CA GLY A 98 43.52 -22.67 -9.49
C GLY A 98 44.31 -23.99 -9.54
N SER A 99 45.30 -24.08 -10.44
CA SER A 99 46.21 -25.23 -10.58
C SER A 99 47.46 -25.12 -9.69
N THR A 100 48.02 -23.92 -9.50
CA THR A 100 49.27 -23.65 -8.75
C THR A 100 49.05 -23.42 -7.24
N ILE A 101 50.15 -23.29 -6.48
CA ILE A 101 50.17 -23.36 -5.00
C ILE A 101 49.47 -22.17 -4.30
N GLU A 102 49.48 -20.99 -4.91
CA GLU A 102 48.93 -19.73 -4.35
C GLU A 102 47.41 -19.77 -4.15
N SER A 103 46.90 -19.14 -3.09
CA SER A 103 45.45 -18.95 -2.92
C SER A 103 44.93 -17.84 -3.85
N ARG A 104 43.90 -18.18 -4.65
CA ARG A 104 43.35 -17.27 -5.69
C ARG A 104 41.99 -16.68 -5.35
N THR A 105 41.24 -17.30 -4.45
CA THR A 105 40.03 -16.72 -3.86
C THR A 105 40.38 -16.15 -2.49
N LYS A 106 40.77 -14.87 -2.46
CA LYS A 106 40.71 -14.06 -1.24
C LYS A 106 39.25 -13.69 -0.96
N GLY A 107 38.88 -13.63 0.31
CA GLY A 107 37.53 -13.29 0.74
C GLY A 107 36.47 -14.35 0.41
N ILE A 108 35.21 -13.92 0.34
CA ILE A 108 34.04 -14.74 0.04
C ILE A 108 33.46 -14.27 -1.30
N TRP A 109 33.26 -15.21 -2.22
CA TRP A 109 32.76 -14.95 -3.56
C TRP A 109 31.32 -15.45 -3.73
N MET A 110 30.50 -14.70 -4.44
CA MET A 110 29.06 -14.93 -4.58
C MET A 110 28.68 -15.19 -6.04
N TRP A 111 27.84 -16.20 -6.27
CA TRP A 111 27.15 -16.43 -7.54
C TRP A 111 25.64 -16.58 -7.32
N CYS A 112 24.85 -15.62 -7.82
CA CYS A 112 23.39 -15.68 -7.84
C CYS A 112 22.89 -16.24 -9.19
N VAL A 113 22.12 -17.33 -9.14
CA VAL A 113 21.48 -17.96 -10.31
C VAL A 113 20.03 -18.36 -9.98
N PRO A 114 19.13 -18.50 -10.98
CA PRO A 114 17.80 -19.06 -10.78
C PRO A 114 17.89 -20.48 -10.19
N HIS A 115 17.08 -20.82 -9.19
CA HIS A 115 17.17 -22.13 -8.56
C HIS A 115 16.63 -23.25 -9.48
N PRO A 116 17.44 -24.26 -9.90
CA PRO A 116 17.08 -25.17 -10.99
C PRO A 116 15.77 -25.95 -10.82
N THR A 117 15.36 -26.22 -9.58
CA THR A 117 14.16 -27.01 -9.24
C THR A 117 13.10 -26.25 -8.43
N LYS A 118 13.29 -24.96 -8.13
CA LYS A 118 12.41 -24.20 -7.20
C LYS A 118 12.06 -22.85 -7.83
N ALA A 119 11.03 -22.87 -8.67
CA ALA A 119 10.54 -21.69 -9.39
C ALA A 119 10.29 -20.49 -8.46
N GLY A 120 10.59 -19.28 -8.94
CA GLY A 120 10.45 -18.06 -8.14
C GLY A 120 11.51 -17.85 -7.05
N THR A 121 12.53 -18.72 -6.94
CA THR A 121 13.62 -18.58 -5.95
C THR A 121 15.00 -18.45 -6.59
N THR A 122 15.93 -17.80 -5.88
CA THR A 122 17.31 -17.59 -6.33
C THR A 122 18.26 -18.46 -5.52
N LEU A 123 19.09 -19.24 -6.20
CA LEU A 123 20.20 -19.96 -5.58
C LEU A 123 21.40 -19.02 -5.47
N VAL A 124 21.85 -18.79 -4.23
CA VAL A 124 23.03 -17.98 -3.91
C VAL A 124 24.14 -18.92 -3.46
N LEU A 125 25.14 -19.08 -4.32
CA LEU A 125 26.33 -19.89 -4.06
C LEU A 125 27.42 -18.99 -3.44
N LEU A 126 27.87 -19.31 -2.23
CA LEU A 126 28.98 -18.62 -1.57
C LEU A 126 30.20 -19.54 -1.50
N ASP A 127 31.21 -19.27 -2.33
CA ASP A 127 32.48 -20.01 -2.38
C ASP A 127 33.49 -19.32 -1.45
N THR A 128 34.16 -20.11 -0.60
CA THR A 128 35.23 -19.66 0.30
C THR A 128 36.54 -20.36 -0.05
N GLU A 129 37.66 -19.79 0.38
CA GLU A 129 38.96 -20.49 0.46
C GLU A 129 38.78 -21.87 1.17
N GLY A 130 39.27 -23.01 0.62
CA GLY A 130 39.28 -24.31 1.35
C GLY A 130 39.82 -25.63 0.70
N PHE A 131 40.87 -26.39 1.15
CA PHE A 131 41.70 -27.50 0.48
C PHE A 131 41.15 -28.96 0.37
N GLY A 132 41.53 -29.64 -0.73
CA GLY A 132 41.49 -31.11 -0.97
C GLY A 132 40.47 -31.56 -2.04
N ASP A 133 40.90 -31.98 -3.26
CA ASP A 133 39.99 -32.15 -4.44
C ASP A 133 38.86 -33.20 -4.23
N VAL A 134 37.70 -32.98 -4.87
CA VAL A 134 36.52 -33.85 -4.79
C VAL A 134 35.90 -34.08 -6.18
N LYS A 135 35.98 -35.30 -6.71
CA LYS A 135 35.35 -35.69 -7.99
C LYS A 135 34.69 -37.07 -7.95
N LYS A 136 33.78 -37.31 -8.91
CA LYS A 136 32.90 -38.48 -9.15
C LYS A 136 31.58 -38.59 -8.34
N VAL A 137 31.42 -37.96 -7.18
CA VAL A 137 30.11 -37.96 -6.45
C VAL A 137 29.19 -36.80 -6.88
N THR A 138 29.72 -35.86 -7.68
CA THR A 138 29.21 -34.50 -7.89
C THR A 138 27.75 -34.42 -8.35
N ASP A 139 27.32 -35.17 -9.36
CA ASP A 139 26.00 -34.92 -9.98
C ASP A 139 24.82 -35.37 -9.10
N ASN A 140 25.00 -36.47 -8.36
CA ASN A 140 24.02 -36.91 -7.36
C ASN A 140 24.03 -35.98 -6.13
N PHE A 141 25.19 -35.44 -5.75
CA PHE A 141 25.28 -34.41 -4.72
C PHE A 141 24.59 -33.10 -5.14
N CYS A 142 24.75 -32.63 -6.38
CA CYS A 142 24.05 -31.46 -6.89
C CYS A 142 22.52 -31.66 -6.89
N LYS A 143 22.03 -32.83 -7.34
CA LYS A 143 20.61 -33.20 -7.26
C LYS A 143 20.09 -33.20 -5.81
N PHE A 144 20.87 -33.73 -4.88
CA PHE A 144 20.57 -33.70 -3.44
C PHE A 144 20.49 -32.26 -2.91
N VAL A 145 21.47 -31.40 -3.19
CA VAL A 145 21.47 -29.98 -2.80
C VAL A 145 20.25 -29.25 -3.36
N PHE A 146 19.96 -29.35 -4.66
CA PHE A 146 18.79 -28.69 -5.25
C PHE A 146 17.46 -29.18 -4.67
N ARG A 147 17.36 -30.47 -4.29
CA ARG A 147 16.16 -31.02 -3.65
C ARG A 147 16.04 -30.52 -2.21
N ASP A 148 17.07 -30.74 -1.40
CA ASP A 148 16.95 -30.74 0.07
C ASP A 148 17.43 -29.44 0.73
N SER A 149 18.21 -28.58 0.06
CA SER A 149 18.52 -27.25 0.58
C SER A 149 17.26 -26.36 0.59
N SER A 150 16.82 -25.95 1.78
CA SER A 150 15.65 -25.10 1.96
C SER A 150 15.94 -23.64 1.64
N VAL A 151 14.88 -22.89 1.33
CA VAL A 151 14.91 -21.41 1.36
C VAL A 151 15.45 -20.96 2.73
N LYS A 152 16.34 -19.97 2.72
CA LYS A 152 16.94 -19.43 3.94
C LYS A 152 15.89 -18.62 4.71
N ARG A 153 15.77 -18.92 6.00
CA ARG A 153 14.88 -18.24 6.95
C ARG A 153 15.65 -17.78 8.18
N LEU A 154 14.97 -16.94 8.97
CA LEU A 154 15.37 -16.51 10.32
C LEU A 154 14.62 -17.34 11.38
N LYS A 155 15.02 -17.21 12.65
CA LYS A 155 14.47 -17.99 13.80
C LYS A 155 12.94 -17.95 13.94
N ASP A 156 12.30 -16.95 13.36
CA ASP A 156 10.86 -16.65 13.38
C ASP A 156 10.19 -16.88 12.01
N GLY A 157 10.73 -17.79 11.19
CA GLY A 157 10.15 -18.18 9.90
C GLY A 157 10.28 -17.16 8.77
N HIS A 158 10.66 -15.90 9.06
CA HIS A 158 10.82 -14.83 8.07
C HIS A 158 11.72 -15.26 6.88
N THR A 159 11.15 -15.21 5.67
CA THR A 159 11.85 -15.55 4.42
C THR A 159 12.97 -14.55 4.14
N VAL A 160 14.20 -15.02 3.98
CA VAL A 160 15.32 -14.17 3.54
C VAL A 160 15.26 -14.01 2.02
N THR A 161 15.33 -12.75 1.56
CA THR A 161 15.50 -12.36 0.15
C THR A 161 16.93 -11.89 -0.09
N GLY A 162 17.32 -11.63 -1.33
CA GLY A 162 18.65 -11.06 -1.62
C GLY A 162 18.90 -9.74 -0.91
N ARG A 163 17.90 -8.84 -0.86
CA ARG A 163 17.93 -7.60 -0.07
C ARG A 163 18.29 -7.84 1.39
N VAL A 164 17.60 -8.78 2.05
CA VAL A 164 17.83 -9.10 3.47
C VAL A 164 19.19 -9.77 3.65
N LEU A 165 19.63 -10.63 2.74
CA LEU A 165 20.96 -11.25 2.77
C LEU A 165 22.10 -10.21 2.65
N GLY A 166 21.93 -9.22 1.77
CA GLY A 166 22.91 -8.14 1.58
C GLY A 166 23.04 -7.26 2.81
N HIS A 167 21.93 -6.86 3.42
CA HIS A 167 21.98 -6.09 4.67
C HIS A 167 22.52 -6.93 5.84
N LEU A 168 22.15 -8.21 5.99
CA LEU A 168 22.73 -9.12 6.99
C LEU A 168 24.26 -9.16 6.89
N ALA A 169 24.77 -9.43 5.68
CA ALA A 169 26.20 -9.51 5.44
C ALA A 169 26.90 -8.19 5.75
N LYS A 170 26.31 -7.05 5.35
CA LYS A 170 26.84 -5.73 5.69
C LYS A 170 26.91 -5.52 7.20
N THR A 171 25.80 -5.66 7.93
CA THR A 171 25.81 -5.42 9.38
C THR A 171 26.75 -6.38 10.12
N TYR A 172 26.85 -7.64 9.68
CA TYR A 172 27.83 -8.57 10.26
C TYR A 172 29.28 -8.14 10.02
N VAL A 173 29.64 -7.79 8.79
CA VAL A 173 31.01 -7.37 8.45
C VAL A 173 31.37 -6.04 9.08
N ASP A 174 30.47 -5.05 9.05
CA ASP A 174 30.66 -3.75 9.71
C ASP A 174 30.91 -3.92 11.23
N THR A 175 30.16 -4.83 11.88
CA THR A 175 30.32 -5.13 13.33
C THR A 175 31.64 -5.83 13.65
N ILE A 176 32.07 -6.78 12.80
CA ILE A 176 33.37 -7.46 12.97
C ILE A 176 34.52 -6.45 12.76
N SER A 177 34.42 -5.59 11.75
CA SER A 177 35.43 -4.58 11.42
C SER A 177 35.46 -3.38 12.38
N SER A 178 34.45 -3.23 13.26
CA SER A 178 34.50 -2.37 14.45
C SER A 178 35.02 -3.08 15.71
N GLY A 179 35.49 -4.33 15.60
CA GLY A 179 36.00 -5.12 16.74
C GLY A 179 34.91 -5.60 17.70
N SER A 180 33.64 -5.56 17.28
CA SER A 180 32.47 -5.92 18.10
C SER A 180 31.96 -7.32 17.75
N VAL A 181 31.27 -7.97 18.70
CA VAL A 181 30.73 -9.33 18.46
C VAL A 181 29.44 -9.25 17.65
N PRO A 182 29.34 -9.91 16.48
CA PRO A 182 28.13 -9.88 15.65
C PRO A 182 26.93 -10.57 16.31
N CYS A 183 25.89 -9.78 16.62
CA CYS A 183 24.60 -10.27 17.14
C CYS A 183 23.55 -10.34 16.02
N LEU A 184 22.93 -11.51 15.81
CA LEU A 184 21.87 -11.70 14.81
C LEU A 184 20.66 -10.81 15.11
N GLU A 185 20.22 -10.76 16.37
CA GLU A 185 19.03 -10.03 16.79
C GLU A 185 19.19 -8.53 16.52
N ASN A 186 20.34 -7.94 16.88
CA ASN A 186 20.64 -6.53 16.61
C ASN A 186 20.68 -6.22 15.11
N ALA A 187 21.33 -7.07 14.32
CA ALA A 187 21.38 -6.91 12.86
C ALA A 187 19.97 -6.92 12.25
N VAL A 188 19.11 -7.84 12.70
CA VAL A 188 17.74 -7.98 12.19
C VAL A 188 16.84 -6.81 12.59
N ILE A 189 17.05 -6.19 13.77
CA ILE A 189 16.35 -4.94 14.16
C ILE A 189 16.76 -3.78 13.25
N ALA A 190 18.06 -3.57 13.03
CA ALA A 190 18.56 -2.49 12.16
C ALA A 190 18.05 -2.64 10.70
N MET A 191 18.03 -3.87 10.18
CA MET A 191 17.43 -4.17 8.87
C MET A 191 15.95 -3.85 8.79
N ALA A 192 15.16 -4.19 9.82
CA ALA A 192 13.72 -3.94 9.83
C ALA A 192 13.42 -2.45 9.68
N MET A 193 14.17 -1.59 10.38
CA MET A 193 14.01 -0.14 10.27
C MET A 193 14.26 0.36 8.84
N ILE A 194 15.33 -0.11 8.18
CA ILE A 194 15.72 0.29 6.82
C ILE A 194 14.70 -0.20 5.78
N GLU A 195 14.34 -1.49 5.83
CA GLU A 195 13.42 -2.08 4.84
C GLU A 195 11.98 -1.57 5.01
N ASN A 196 11.52 -1.30 6.24
CA ASN A 196 10.20 -0.72 6.47
C ASN A 196 10.12 0.74 6.04
N GLU A 197 11.15 1.56 6.29
CA GLU A 197 11.18 2.94 5.78
C GLU A 197 11.18 2.96 4.24
N ALA A 198 11.93 2.05 3.61
CA ALA A 198 11.91 1.86 2.16
C ALA A 198 10.55 1.34 1.66
N ALA A 199 9.87 0.47 2.40
CA ALA A 199 8.53 -0.01 2.08
C ALA A 199 7.49 1.12 2.08
N VAL A 200 7.53 2.02 3.06
CA VAL A 200 6.65 3.22 3.11
C VAL A 200 6.88 4.10 1.88
N LYS A 201 8.15 4.36 1.53
CA LYS A 201 8.50 5.15 0.33
C LYS A 201 7.95 4.52 -0.96
N VAL A 202 8.08 3.19 -1.12
CA VAL A 202 7.55 2.45 -2.28
C VAL A 202 6.02 2.49 -2.33
N GLY A 203 5.32 2.25 -1.21
CA GLY A 203 3.86 2.33 -1.14
C GLY A 203 3.33 3.72 -1.52
N LEU A 204 3.93 4.77 -0.97
CA LEU A 204 3.57 6.16 -1.30
C LEU A 204 3.86 6.51 -2.76
N GLN A 205 4.94 6.01 -3.35
CA GLN A 205 5.23 6.22 -4.77
C GLN A 205 4.15 5.58 -5.66
N VAL A 206 3.76 4.33 -5.37
CA VAL A 206 2.66 3.63 -6.07
C VAL A 206 1.35 4.42 -5.99
N TYR A 207 1.00 4.91 -4.79
CA TYR A 207 -0.21 5.72 -4.60
C TYR A 207 -0.16 7.03 -5.39
N LYS A 208 0.91 7.83 -5.24
CA LYS A 208 1.09 9.12 -5.94
C LYS A 208 1.06 8.96 -7.46
N SER A 209 1.81 7.99 -8.01
CA SER A 209 1.83 7.71 -9.45
C SER A 209 0.50 7.21 -10.01
N GLY A 210 -0.40 6.71 -9.16
CA GLY A 210 -1.79 6.40 -9.52
C GLY A 210 -2.70 7.64 -9.49
N MET A 211 -2.56 8.50 -8.48
CA MET A 211 -3.41 9.69 -8.30
C MET A 211 -3.08 10.83 -9.26
N GLU A 212 -1.80 11.09 -9.58
CA GLU A 212 -1.44 12.09 -10.59
C GLU A 212 -2.01 11.75 -11.98
N LYS A 213 -2.15 10.46 -12.31
CA LYS A 213 -2.81 10.01 -13.56
C LYS A 213 -4.32 10.26 -13.56
N LEU A 214 -4.98 10.22 -12.40
CA LEU A 214 -6.40 10.53 -12.25
C LEU A 214 -6.66 12.05 -12.33
N LYS A 215 -5.77 12.83 -11.72
CA LYS A 215 -5.85 14.30 -11.60
C LYS A 215 -5.89 15.02 -12.95
N VAL A 216 -5.33 14.43 -14.01
CA VAL A 216 -5.43 14.93 -15.40
C VAL A 216 -6.89 15.03 -15.88
N SER A 217 -7.80 14.25 -15.30
CA SER A 217 -9.23 14.22 -15.65
C SER A 217 -10.13 15.02 -14.70
N PHE A 218 -9.60 15.83 -13.78
CA PHE A 218 -10.41 16.65 -12.88
C PHE A 218 -11.14 17.79 -13.62
N PRO A 219 -12.37 18.18 -13.22
CA PRO A 219 -13.14 17.63 -12.10
C PRO A 219 -13.83 16.30 -12.40
N LEU A 220 -14.05 15.52 -11.34
CA LEU A 220 -14.74 14.23 -11.35
C LEU A 220 -15.75 14.12 -10.19
N GLU A 221 -16.79 13.31 -10.41
CA GLU A 221 -17.71 12.87 -9.35
C GLU A 221 -16.94 12.25 -8.19
N LEU A 222 -17.27 12.61 -6.94
CA LEU A 222 -16.57 12.12 -5.75
C LEU A 222 -16.49 10.59 -5.69
N LYS A 223 -17.54 9.88 -6.09
CA LYS A 223 -17.59 8.41 -6.08
C LYS A 223 -16.51 7.79 -6.97
N ALA A 224 -16.18 8.42 -8.10
CA ALA A 224 -15.10 7.96 -8.99
C ALA A 224 -13.73 8.18 -8.35
N VAL A 225 -13.51 9.32 -7.70
CA VAL A 225 -12.25 9.63 -6.99
C VAL A 225 -12.06 8.71 -5.79
N SER A 226 -13.08 8.56 -4.94
CA SER A 226 -13.09 7.64 -3.78
C SER A 226 -12.85 6.18 -4.19
N SER A 227 -13.53 5.69 -5.22
CA SER A 227 -13.33 4.33 -5.73
C SER A 227 -11.90 4.11 -6.25
N LYS A 228 -11.30 5.12 -6.90
CA LYS A 228 -9.91 5.03 -7.37
C LYS A 228 -8.91 5.11 -6.22
N HIS A 229 -9.15 5.96 -5.22
CA HIS A 229 -8.38 5.99 -3.97
C HIS A 229 -8.37 4.63 -3.27
N GLN A 230 -9.53 3.98 -3.07
CA GLN A 230 -9.62 2.67 -2.40
C GLN A 230 -8.73 1.62 -3.08
N HIS A 231 -8.78 1.55 -4.42
CA HIS A 231 -7.95 0.62 -5.20
C HIS A 231 -6.45 0.96 -5.12
N LEU A 232 -6.08 2.24 -5.15
CA LEU A 232 -4.68 2.67 -5.05
C LEU A 232 -4.11 2.51 -3.63
N SER A 233 -4.91 2.76 -2.58
CA SER A 233 -4.58 2.50 -1.19
C SER A 233 -4.32 1.02 -0.93
N SER A 234 -5.21 0.15 -1.43
CA SER A 234 -5.00 -1.31 -1.43
C SER A 234 -3.72 -1.72 -2.17
N THR A 235 -3.47 -1.17 -3.37
CA THR A 235 -2.27 -1.49 -4.16
C THR A 235 -0.98 -1.00 -3.48
N ALA A 236 -1.00 0.18 -2.86
CA ALA A 236 0.11 0.72 -2.07
C ALA A 236 0.37 -0.12 -0.81
N THR A 237 -0.68 -0.59 -0.14
CA THR A 237 -0.59 -1.51 1.01
C THR A 237 0.05 -2.84 0.60
N GLN A 238 -0.34 -3.42 -0.54
CA GLN A 238 0.31 -4.63 -1.07
C GLN A 238 1.78 -4.41 -1.41
N ALA A 239 2.13 -3.25 -1.99
CA ALA A 239 3.52 -2.90 -2.30
C ALA A 239 4.37 -2.73 -1.04
N PHE A 240 3.79 -2.16 0.03
CA PHE A 240 4.39 -2.12 1.37
C PHE A 240 4.54 -3.52 1.95
N ILE A 241 3.47 -4.32 2.05
CA ILE A 241 3.47 -5.68 2.65
C ILE A 241 4.48 -6.61 1.99
N LYS A 242 4.70 -6.50 0.66
CA LYS A 242 5.70 -7.28 -0.08
C LYS A 242 7.15 -6.88 0.20
N ARG A 243 7.39 -5.73 0.83
CA ARG A 243 8.74 -5.25 1.21
C ARG A 243 8.95 -5.18 2.73
N SER A 244 7.89 -4.93 3.50
CA SER A 244 7.98 -4.74 4.94
C SER A 244 8.34 -6.04 5.67
N PHE A 245 9.13 -5.87 6.72
CA PHE A 245 9.83 -6.92 7.43
C PHE A 245 9.86 -6.53 8.91
N ARG A 246 9.25 -7.34 9.79
CA ARG A 246 9.12 -7.07 11.23
C ARG A 246 8.69 -5.63 11.59
N ASP A 247 7.54 -5.19 11.10
CA ASP A 247 6.86 -3.96 11.54
C ASP A 247 6.05 -4.24 12.83
N THR A 248 6.76 -4.60 13.92
CA THR A 248 6.17 -5.26 15.10
C THR A 248 5.28 -4.34 15.95
N ASP A 249 5.42 -3.02 15.84
CA ASP A 249 4.54 -2.02 16.46
C ASP A 249 3.51 -1.46 15.45
N GLY A 250 3.54 -1.91 14.19
CA GLY A 250 2.72 -1.39 13.09
C GLY A 250 3.00 0.07 12.74
N LYS A 251 4.11 0.65 13.23
CA LYS A 251 4.45 2.07 13.09
C LYS A 251 4.68 2.47 11.65
N TYR A 252 5.28 1.61 10.85
CA TYR A 252 5.56 1.93 9.45
C TYR A 252 4.30 1.79 8.58
N LEU A 253 3.46 0.78 8.82
CA LEU A 253 2.13 0.68 8.21
C LEU A 253 1.24 1.88 8.58
N LYS A 254 1.22 2.29 9.86
CA LYS A 254 0.55 3.52 10.31
C LYS A 254 1.07 4.75 9.56
N SER A 255 2.38 4.91 9.44
CA SER A 255 2.95 6.07 8.74
C SER A 255 2.70 6.07 7.22
N LEU A 256 2.40 4.91 6.62
CA LEU A 256 1.91 4.81 5.25
C LEU A 256 0.44 5.23 5.16
N GLU A 257 -0.42 4.75 6.07
CA GLU A 257 -1.83 5.13 6.18
C GLU A 257 -2.00 6.65 6.31
N GLU A 258 -1.34 7.26 7.30
CA GLU A 258 -1.42 8.71 7.57
C GLU A 258 -1.07 9.53 6.31
N LYS A 259 0.04 9.20 5.66
CA LYS A 259 0.53 9.90 4.46
C LYS A 259 -0.31 9.63 3.21
N ILE A 260 -0.94 8.46 3.08
CA ILE A 260 -1.94 8.22 2.02
C ILE A 260 -3.17 9.12 2.22
N ASN A 261 -3.60 9.29 3.47
CA ASN A 261 -4.80 10.04 3.82
C ASN A 261 -4.57 11.57 3.71
N GLU A 262 -3.40 12.07 4.11
CA GLU A 262 -2.91 13.43 3.79
C GLU A 262 -2.96 13.71 2.27
N LEU A 263 -2.39 12.81 1.47
CA LEU A 263 -2.39 12.95 0.00
C LEU A 263 -3.80 12.88 -0.58
N PHE A 264 -4.67 12.00 -0.08
CA PHE A 264 -6.05 11.91 -0.52
C PHE A 264 -6.81 13.21 -0.26
N ASN A 265 -6.68 13.79 0.94
CA ASN A 265 -7.24 15.11 1.26
C ASN A 265 -6.73 16.19 0.29
N GLY A 266 -5.43 16.19 -0.03
CA GLY A 266 -4.83 17.10 -1.00
C GLY A 266 -5.40 16.94 -2.43
N TYR A 267 -5.67 15.72 -2.88
CA TYR A 267 -6.28 15.46 -4.19
C TYR A 267 -7.78 15.80 -4.23
N LEU A 268 -8.52 15.54 -3.14
CA LEU A 268 -9.93 15.96 -3.02
C LEU A 268 -10.05 17.48 -3.13
N CYS A 269 -9.23 18.24 -2.39
CA CYS A 269 -9.22 19.71 -2.48
C CYS A 269 -8.89 20.21 -3.90
N GLN A 270 -7.99 19.55 -4.63
CA GLN A 270 -7.71 19.88 -6.05
C GLN A 270 -8.92 19.59 -6.97
N ASN A 271 -9.65 18.49 -6.74
CA ASN A 271 -10.87 18.16 -7.48
C ASN A 271 -12.00 19.15 -7.19
N GLU A 272 -12.20 19.51 -5.91
CA GLU A 272 -13.15 20.53 -5.48
C GLU A 272 -12.85 21.90 -6.10
N GLN A 273 -11.57 22.31 -6.18
CA GLN A 273 -11.17 23.56 -6.81
C GLN A 273 -11.41 23.56 -8.33
N ALA A 274 -11.14 22.44 -9.03
CA ALA A 274 -11.42 22.32 -10.45
C ALA A 274 -12.93 22.38 -10.74
N SER A 275 -13.72 21.72 -9.89
CA SER A 275 -15.18 21.68 -9.97
C SER A 275 -15.79 23.05 -9.72
N LYS A 276 -15.34 23.73 -8.67
CA LYS A 276 -15.73 25.11 -8.34
C LYS A 276 -15.51 26.08 -9.50
N ARG A 277 -14.32 26.06 -10.12
CA ARG A 277 -14.01 26.95 -11.26
C ARG A 277 -14.98 26.71 -12.42
N ARG A 278 -15.16 25.44 -12.82
CA ARG A 278 -16.13 25.07 -13.87
C ARG A 278 -17.55 25.56 -13.57
N CYS A 279 -18.00 25.48 -12.32
CA CYS A 279 -19.29 26.01 -11.89
C CYS A 279 -19.35 27.55 -11.91
N GLU A 280 -18.33 28.24 -11.41
CA GLU A 280 -18.24 29.70 -11.39
C GLU A 280 -18.14 30.28 -12.82
N ASP A 281 -17.39 29.62 -13.73
CA ASP A 281 -17.31 29.95 -15.17
C ASP A 281 -18.66 29.75 -15.87
N LEU A 282 -19.36 28.64 -15.61
CA LEU A 282 -20.65 28.34 -16.22
C LEU A 282 -21.74 29.31 -15.77
N LEU A 283 -21.83 29.65 -14.48
CA LEU A 283 -22.77 30.67 -14.01
C LEU A 283 -22.43 32.06 -14.57
N SER A 284 -21.15 32.39 -14.70
CA SER A 284 -20.72 33.65 -15.33
C SER A 284 -21.18 33.73 -16.79
N SER A 285 -21.08 32.63 -17.55
CA SER A 285 -21.58 32.53 -18.92
C SER A 285 -23.11 32.60 -19.00
N LEU A 286 -23.83 31.78 -18.22
CA LEU A 286 -25.30 31.73 -18.23
C LEU A 286 -25.95 33.04 -17.76
N SER A 287 -25.34 33.75 -16.80
CA SER A 287 -25.89 34.98 -16.25
C SER A 287 -25.47 36.25 -16.99
N ALA A 288 -24.50 36.21 -17.90
CA ALA A 288 -24.04 37.39 -18.63
C ALA A 288 -25.18 38.18 -19.35
N PRO A 289 -26.16 37.55 -20.04
CA PRO A 289 -27.27 38.29 -20.66
C PRO A 289 -28.20 38.95 -19.64
N MET A 290 -28.42 38.30 -18.49
CA MET A 290 -29.21 38.85 -17.37
C MET A 290 -28.49 40.05 -16.74
N MET A 291 -27.18 39.96 -16.56
CA MET A 291 -26.34 41.06 -16.08
C MET A 291 -26.31 42.25 -17.04
N GLU A 292 -26.42 42.02 -18.35
CA GLU A 292 -26.54 43.10 -19.35
C GLU A 292 -27.93 43.77 -19.28
N LYS A 293 -29.03 42.97 -19.20
CA LYS A 293 -30.39 43.49 -18.96
C LYS A 293 -30.43 44.36 -17.68
N LEU A 294 -29.78 43.90 -16.60
CA LEU A 294 -29.70 44.61 -15.33
C LEU A 294 -28.99 45.96 -15.48
N LYS A 295 -27.79 45.98 -16.11
CA LYS A 295 -27.04 47.21 -16.38
C LYS A 295 -27.79 48.23 -17.25
N LYS A 296 -28.65 47.76 -18.15
CA LYS A 296 -29.51 48.60 -19.00
C LYS A 296 -30.81 49.04 -18.32
N GLY A 297 -31.02 48.70 -17.03
CA GLY A 297 -32.23 49.06 -16.29
C GLY A 297 -33.51 48.35 -16.74
N PHE A 298 -33.39 47.24 -17.50
CA PHE A 298 -34.54 46.54 -18.11
C PHE A 298 -35.62 46.15 -17.09
N TYR A 299 -35.21 45.72 -15.90
CA TYR A 299 -36.11 45.30 -14.82
C TYR A 299 -36.69 46.47 -13.97
N ALA A 300 -36.33 47.73 -14.24
CA ALA A 300 -36.86 48.89 -13.51
C ALA A 300 -38.26 49.34 -13.98
N ASN A 301 -38.89 48.55 -14.88
CA ASN A 301 -40.22 48.80 -15.42
C ASN A 301 -41.31 48.07 -14.60
N PRO A 302 -42.59 48.49 -14.66
CA PRO A 302 -43.68 47.79 -13.97
C PRO A 302 -43.82 46.32 -14.41
N GLY A 303 -43.77 45.39 -13.46
CA GLY A 303 -43.69 43.94 -13.68
C GLY A 303 -42.28 43.40 -13.93
N GLY A 304 -41.25 44.25 -13.83
CA GLY A 304 -39.86 43.86 -14.03
C GLY A 304 -39.32 42.85 -13.02
N TYR A 305 -39.90 42.76 -11.81
CA TYR A 305 -39.55 41.74 -10.83
C TYR A 305 -39.87 40.32 -11.32
N ASP A 306 -41.05 40.12 -11.92
CA ASP A 306 -41.47 38.80 -12.41
C ASP A 306 -40.59 38.33 -13.58
N LEU A 307 -40.12 39.26 -14.40
CA LEU A 307 -39.14 39.00 -15.47
C LEU A 307 -37.75 38.68 -14.93
N PHE A 308 -37.31 39.36 -13.86
CA PHE A 308 -36.03 39.08 -13.18
C PHE A 308 -36.03 37.69 -12.54
N CYS A 309 -37.08 37.33 -11.79
CA CYS A 309 -37.22 36.00 -11.20
C CYS A 309 -37.23 34.90 -12.26
N LYS A 310 -37.95 35.11 -13.37
CA LYS A 310 -37.98 34.12 -14.47
C LYS A 310 -36.63 33.95 -15.15
N ASP A 311 -35.91 35.03 -15.46
CA ASP A 311 -34.54 34.94 -16.01
C ASP A 311 -33.61 34.19 -15.05
N LEU A 312 -33.75 34.40 -13.72
CA LEU A 312 -32.96 33.75 -12.69
C LEU A 312 -33.27 32.24 -12.55
N GLU A 313 -34.55 31.88 -12.61
CA GLU A 313 -35.03 30.49 -12.63
C GLU A 313 -34.52 29.74 -13.88
N ASP A 314 -34.61 30.38 -15.05
CA ASP A 314 -34.09 29.87 -16.32
C ASP A 314 -32.57 29.60 -16.25
N ILE A 315 -31.81 30.45 -15.56
CA ILE A 315 -30.37 30.26 -15.31
C ILE A 315 -30.13 29.09 -14.36
N GLY A 316 -30.85 29.01 -13.24
CA GLY A 316 -30.73 27.91 -12.28
C GLY A 316 -31.02 26.54 -12.90
N ASN A 317 -32.08 26.44 -13.69
CA ASN A 317 -32.46 25.21 -14.42
C ASN A 317 -31.41 24.81 -15.47
N LYS A 318 -30.86 25.77 -16.23
CA LYS A 318 -29.78 25.53 -17.21
C LYS A 318 -28.45 25.17 -16.54
N TYR A 319 -28.18 25.67 -15.34
CA TYR A 319 -27.00 25.31 -14.55
C TYR A 319 -27.13 23.89 -14.00
N ASN A 320 -28.19 23.59 -13.26
CA ASN A 320 -28.40 22.28 -12.59
C ASN A 320 -28.40 21.10 -13.57
N SER A 321 -28.92 21.29 -14.79
CA SER A 321 -28.89 20.29 -15.86
C SER A 321 -27.49 20.01 -16.43
N GLN A 322 -26.50 20.87 -16.16
CA GLN A 322 -25.12 20.75 -16.63
C GLN A 322 -24.10 20.48 -15.50
N THR A 323 -24.45 20.73 -14.23
CA THR A 323 -23.56 20.58 -13.07
C THR A 323 -23.90 19.42 -12.14
N ASN A 324 -24.85 18.56 -12.49
CA ASN A 324 -25.29 17.39 -11.69
C ASN A 324 -24.21 16.33 -11.36
N LYS A 325 -22.96 16.53 -11.79
CA LYS A 325 -21.77 15.70 -11.50
C LYS A 325 -20.68 16.45 -10.71
N GLU A 326 -20.82 17.76 -10.56
CA GLU A 326 -19.82 18.65 -9.98
C GLU A 326 -19.93 18.67 -8.45
N VAL A 327 -18.81 18.49 -7.75
CA VAL A 327 -18.74 18.39 -6.28
C VAL A 327 -18.79 19.75 -5.57
N LYS A 328 -19.14 20.82 -6.29
CA LYS A 328 -19.40 22.16 -5.77
C LYS A 328 -20.61 22.81 -6.43
N ALA A 329 -21.50 22.01 -7.01
CA ALA A 329 -22.65 22.51 -7.75
C ALA A 329 -23.55 23.38 -6.86
N GLU A 330 -23.93 22.85 -5.69
CA GLU A 330 -24.88 23.49 -4.78
C GLU A 330 -24.22 24.62 -3.98
N GLU A 331 -22.95 24.46 -3.54
CA GLU A 331 -22.17 25.53 -2.88
C GLU A 331 -22.02 26.79 -3.75
N VAL A 332 -21.76 26.62 -5.05
CA VAL A 332 -21.56 27.74 -5.97
C VAL A 332 -22.90 28.40 -6.34
N LEU A 333 -23.97 27.62 -6.49
CA LEU A 333 -25.31 28.16 -6.75
C LEU A 333 -25.89 28.91 -5.56
N ASP A 334 -25.74 28.39 -4.33
CA ASP A 334 -26.13 29.07 -3.08
C ASP A 334 -25.51 30.47 -2.97
N LYS A 335 -24.19 30.55 -3.18
CA LYS A 335 -23.45 31.82 -3.18
C LYS A 335 -23.93 32.77 -4.28
N PHE A 336 -24.23 32.26 -5.48
CA PHE A 336 -24.75 33.07 -6.59
C PHE A 336 -26.16 33.62 -6.31
N LEU A 337 -27.10 32.80 -5.84
CA LEU A 337 -28.45 33.25 -5.52
C LEU A 337 -28.45 34.26 -4.37
N LYS A 338 -27.62 34.06 -3.34
CA LYS A 338 -27.42 35.04 -2.26
C LYS A 338 -26.87 36.38 -2.76
N GLN A 339 -25.96 36.37 -3.73
CA GLN A 339 -25.50 37.60 -4.40
C GLN A 339 -26.63 38.26 -5.21
N LYS A 340 -27.45 37.48 -5.93
CA LYS A 340 -28.60 37.98 -6.72
C LYS A 340 -29.75 38.52 -5.87
N SER A 341 -29.93 38.05 -4.64
CA SER A 341 -30.94 38.55 -3.69
C SER A 341 -30.81 40.06 -3.41
N MET A 342 -29.60 40.61 -3.45
CA MET A 342 -29.39 42.05 -3.28
C MET A 342 -29.94 42.86 -4.46
N ASP A 343 -29.76 42.37 -5.69
CA ASP A 343 -30.37 42.97 -6.89
C ASP A 343 -31.89 42.82 -6.87
N SER A 344 -32.38 41.62 -6.49
CA SER A 344 -33.80 41.26 -6.40
C SER A 344 -34.58 42.25 -5.52
N LYS A 345 -34.05 42.56 -4.33
CA LYS A 345 -34.66 43.51 -3.39
C LYS A 345 -34.78 44.93 -3.95
N ALA A 346 -33.77 45.41 -4.69
CA ALA A 346 -33.83 46.72 -5.32
C ALA A 346 -34.92 46.78 -6.41
N ILE A 347 -35.03 45.72 -7.22
CA ILE A 347 -36.05 45.60 -8.28
C ILE A 347 -37.45 45.49 -7.66
N LEU A 348 -37.63 44.67 -6.62
CA LEU A 348 -38.91 44.48 -5.92
C LEU A 348 -39.47 45.78 -5.33
N GLN A 349 -38.59 46.66 -4.83
CA GLN A 349 -38.99 47.96 -4.30
C GLN A 349 -39.35 48.96 -5.41
N ALA A 350 -38.61 48.94 -6.53
CA ALA A 350 -38.85 49.81 -7.68
C ALA A 350 -40.11 49.44 -8.49
N ASP A 351 -40.56 48.18 -8.44
CA ASP A 351 -41.68 47.70 -9.24
C ASP A 351 -43.04 48.30 -8.78
N LYS A 352 -43.56 49.23 -9.60
CA LYS A 352 -44.82 49.94 -9.36
C LYS A 352 -46.08 49.12 -9.68
N LYS A 353 -45.95 47.91 -10.24
CA LYS A 353 -47.08 47.01 -10.52
C LYS A 353 -47.60 46.31 -9.25
N LEU A 354 -46.78 46.22 -8.21
CA LEU A 354 -47.00 45.36 -7.05
C LEU A 354 -47.42 46.16 -5.82
N THR A 355 -48.48 45.73 -5.15
CA THR A 355 -48.88 46.28 -3.85
C THR A 355 -47.91 45.85 -2.75
N GLU A 356 -47.86 46.61 -1.65
CA GLU A 356 -47.02 46.28 -0.48
C GLU A 356 -47.38 44.93 0.18
N LYS A 357 -48.59 44.38 -0.07
CA LYS A 357 -48.93 43.02 0.34
C LYS A 357 -48.24 41.98 -0.56
N GLU A 358 -48.31 42.16 -1.88
CA GLU A 358 -47.67 41.27 -2.86
C GLU A 358 -46.14 41.30 -2.77
N LYS A 359 -45.55 42.48 -2.52
CA LYS A 359 -44.11 42.61 -2.29
C LYS A 359 -43.65 41.77 -1.08
N LYS A 360 -44.39 41.83 0.04
CA LYS A 360 -44.08 41.03 1.25
C LYS A 360 -44.20 39.53 0.99
N ILE A 361 -45.21 39.09 0.24
CA ILE A 361 -45.37 37.68 -0.17
C ILE A 361 -44.18 37.25 -1.05
N LYS A 362 -43.79 38.06 -2.03
CA LYS A 362 -42.64 37.80 -2.91
C LYS A 362 -41.32 37.73 -2.15
N GLU A 363 -41.10 38.62 -1.19
CA GLU A 363 -39.91 38.61 -0.32
C GLU A 363 -39.87 37.36 0.59
N GLN A 364 -41.02 36.89 1.08
CA GLN A 364 -41.11 35.62 1.83
C GLN A 364 -40.82 34.41 0.94
N ASN A 365 -41.34 34.39 -0.29
CA ASN A 365 -41.06 33.32 -1.25
C ASN A 365 -39.58 33.26 -1.65
N GLU A 366 -38.92 34.41 -1.87
CA GLU A 366 -37.47 34.46 -2.15
C GLU A 366 -36.66 33.92 -0.96
N LYS A 367 -37.02 34.30 0.28
CA LYS A 367 -36.39 33.76 1.51
C LYS A 367 -36.55 32.24 1.63
N ALA A 368 -37.68 31.68 1.22
CA ALA A 368 -37.90 30.23 1.20
C ALA A 368 -37.01 29.51 0.17
N VAL A 369 -36.92 30.04 -1.07
CA VAL A 369 -36.06 29.48 -2.12
C VAL A 369 -34.58 29.52 -1.73
N LEU A 370 -34.11 30.62 -1.13
CA LEU A 370 -32.73 30.73 -0.64
C LEU A 370 -32.44 29.73 0.50
N LEU A 371 -33.42 29.49 1.39
CA LEU A 371 -33.27 28.50 2.46
C LEU A 371 -33.23 27.06 1.91
N GLU A 372 -34.06 26.75 0.92
CA GLU A 372 -34.04 25.43 0.24
C GLU A 372 -32.71 25.19 -0.47
N GLN A 373 -32.15 26.19 -1.16
CA GLN A 373 -30.83 26.08 -1.79
C GLN A 373 -29.71 25.91 -0.76
N GLU A 374 -29.78 26.61 0.37
CA GLU A 374 -28.80 26.44 1.46
C GLU A 374 -28.89 25.04 2.10
N ILE A 375 -30.08 24.43 2.16
CA ILE A 375 -30.27 23.04 2.59
C ILE A 375 -29.59 22.08 1.59
N LYS A 376 -29.81 22.24 0.28
CA LYS A 376 -29.13 21.43 -0.75
C LYS A 376 -27.61 21.52 -0.67
N ALA A 377 -27.06 22.71 -0.45
CA ALA A 377 -25.62 22.93 -0.27
C ALA A 377 -25.06 22.28 1.01
N LYS A 378 -25.89 22.06 2.04
CA LYS A 378 -25.52 21.30 3.25
C LYS A 378 -25.64 19.80 3.04
N GLU A 379 -26.68 19.33 2.36
CA GLU A 379 -26.85 17.92 1.99
C GLU A 379 -25.74 17.44 1.05
N GLU A 380 -25.29 18.28 0.11
CA GLU A 380 -24.09 18.02 -0.71
C GLU A 380 -22.87 17.76 0.21
N LYS A 381 -22.60 18.65 1.17
CA LYS A 381 -21.43 18.54 2.07
C LYS A 381 -21.53 17.34 3.02
N GLN A 382 -22.71 17.07 3.57
CA GLN A 382 -23.00 15.86 4.37
C GLN A 382 -22.67 14.59 3.56
N ARG A 383 -23.23 14.47 2.36
CA ARG A 383 -23.05 13.32 1.47
C ARG A 383 -21.59 13.14 1.02
N GLN A 384 -20.86 14.24 0.85
CA GLN A 384 -19.43 14.20 0.51
C GLN A 384 -18.57 13.69 1.67
N LEU A 385 -18.88 14.07 2.92
CA LEU A 385 -18.17 13.51 4.08
C LEU A 385 -18.50 12.03 4.28
N GLU A 386 -19.76 11.62 4.14
CA GLU A 386 -20.19 10.21 4.26
C GLU A 386 -19.49 9.31 3.23
N GLU A 387 -19.45 9.71 1.96
CA GLU A 387 -18.74 8.98 0.89
C GLU A 387 -17.22 8.91 1.17
N LYS A 388 -16.64 9.95 1.77
CA LYS A 388 -15.22 9.98 2.18
C LYS A 388 -14.93 9.04 3.35
N MET A 389 -15.77 9.04 4.39
CA MET A 389 -15.63 8.12 5.53
C MET A 389 -15.83 6.67 5.11
N GLU A 390 -16.83 6.37 4.28
CA GLU A 390 -17.05 5.02 3.75
C GLU A 390 -15.89 4.56 2.84
N ALA A 391 -15.28 5.46 2.07
CA ALA A 391 -14.10 5.16 1.28
C ALA A 391 -12.90 4.76 2.16
N GLU A 392 -12.61 5.52 3.22
CA GLU A 392 -11.47 5.20 4.11
C GLU A 392 -11.77 4.00 5.02
N ARG A 393 -13.03 3.78 5.41
CA ARG A 393 -13.45 2.56 6.11
C ARG A 393 -13.27 1.30 5.26
N ARG A 394 -13.54 1.38 3.95
CA ARG A 394 -13.26 0.29 2.98
C ARG A 394 -11.76 0.11 2.73
N SER A 395 -11.03 1.21 2.59
CA SER A 395 -9.55 1.26 2.47
C SER A 395 -8.90 0.54 3.65
N ASN A 396 -9.29 0.88 4.88
CA ASN A 396 -8.80 0.20 6.08
C ASN A 396 -9.25 -1.27 6.18
N LYS A 397 -10.52 -1.60 5.94
CA LYS A 397 -10.98 -3.01 6.00
C LYS A 397 -10.18 -3.93 5.06
N GLU A 398 -9.81 -3.44 3.88
CA GLU A 398 -8.96 -4.17 2.93
C GLU A 398 -7.49 -4.23 3.39
N ARG A 399 -6.96 -3.14 3.97
CA ARG A 399 -5.63 -3.09 4.60
C ARG A 399 -5.49 -4.14 5.71
N MET A 400 -6.50 -4.25 6.57
CA MET A 400 -6.59 -5.22 7.66
C MET A 400 -6.66 -6.66 7.16
N ARG A 401 -7.41 -6.92 6.08
CA ARG A 401 -7.45 -8.25 5.43
C ARG A 401 -6.07 -8.67 4.93
N GLN A 402 -5.37 -7.78 4.23
CA GLN A 402 -4.03 -8.08 3.70
C GLN A 402 -2.99 -8.28 4.81
N MET A 403 -3.07 -7.51 5.90
CA MET A 403 -2.18 -7.67 7.06
C MET A 403 -2.40 -9.05 7.73
N LYS A 404 -3.65 -9.48 7.90
CA LYS A 404 -3.98 -10.82 8.40
C LYS A 404 -3.48 -11.92 7.46
N GLU A 405 -3.66 -11.78 6.15
CA GLU A 405 -3.17 -12.78 5.17
C GLU A 405 -1.64 -12.91 5.19
N LYS A 406 -0.90 -11.82 5.46
CA LYS A 406 0.55 -11.87 5.68
C LYS A 406 0.89 -12.61 6.99
N MET A 407 0.19 -12.27 8.08
CA MET A 407 0.36 -12.88 9.40
C MET A 407 0.13 -14.39 9.39
N ASP A 408 -1.00 -14.85 8.83
CA ASP A 408 -1.37 -16.27 8.82
C ASP A 408 -0.32 -17.12 8.06
N GLU A 409 0.24 -16.58 6.98
CA GLU A 409 1.34 -17.19 6.22
C GLU A 409 2.69 -17.15 6.99
N GLU A 410 3.05 -16.03 7.63
CA GLU A 410 4.26 -15.95 8.47
C GLU A 410 4.21 -16.95 9.65
N MET A 411 3.03 -17.10 10.29
CA MET A 411 2.80 -18.07 11.37
C MET A 411 2.87 -19.52 10.87
N ARG A 412 2.28 -19.83 9.71
CA ARG A 412 2.40 -21.16 9.07
C ARG A 412 3.86 -21.52 8.80
N LEU A 413 4.63 -20.59 8.24
CA LEU A 413 6.03 -20.78 7.92
C LEU A 413 6.93 -20.92 9.15
N GLN A 414 6.60 -20.24 10.26
CA GLN A 414 7.28 -20.42 11.55
C GLN A 414 7.01 -21.82 12.13
N ARG A 415 5.75 -22.29 12.14
CA ARG A 415 5.40 -23.66 12.58
C ARG A 415 6.16 -24.72 11.78
N GLU A 416 6.17 -24.60 10.46
CA GLU A 416 6.91 -25.51 9.57
C GLU A 416 8.43 -25.50 9.80
N GLU A 417 9.00 -24.43 10.37
CA GLU A 417 10.41 -24.36 10.74
C GLU A 417 10.70 -24.98 12.11
N ALA A 418 9.86 -24.68 13.11
CA ALA A 418 9.94 -25.31 14.42
C ALA A 418 9.78 -26.83 14.32
N GLU A 419 8.82 -27.31 13.52
CA GLU A 419 8.60 -28.74 13.30
C GLU A 419 9.79 -29.39 12.59
N ARG A 420 10.38 -28.74 11.57
CA ARG A 420 11.62 -29.23 10.91
C ARG A 420 12.79 -29.33 11.88
N ALA A 421 12.98 -28.34 12.76
CA ALA A 421 14.04 -28.35 13.77
C ALA A 421 13.82 -29.45 14.82
N MET A 422 12.58 -29.60 15.31
CA MET A 422 12.19 -30.66 16.24
C MET A 422 12.38 -32.06 15.65
N ASN A 423 11.93 -32.27 14.41
CA ASN A 423 12.12 -33.52 13.66
C ASN A 423 13.61 -33.83 13.41
N SER A 424 14.48 -32.82 13.33
CA SER A 424 15.94 -33.04 13.26
C SER A 424 16.50 -33.54 14.60
N LYS A 425 16.18 -32.87 15.72
CA LYS A 425 16.62 -33.29 17.06
C LYS A 425 16.14 -34.70 17.42
N LEU A 426 14.90 -35.05 17.08
CA LEU A 426 14.34 -36.38 17.33
C LEU A 426 15.10 -37.51 16.59
N ARG A 427 15.57 -37.26 15.35
CA ARG A 427 16.39 -38.22 14.60
C ARG A 427 17.77 -38.39 15.23
N GLU A 428 18.41 -37.28 15.60
CA GLU A 428 19.72 -37.29 16.25
C GLU A 428 19.67 -38.04 17.59
N GLN A 429 18.61 -37.83 18.38
CA GLN A 429 18.36 -38.58 19.61
C GLN A 429 18.22 -40.09 19.35
N ALA A 430 17.42 -40.47 18.34
CA ALA A 430 17.25 -41.87 17.97
C ALA A 430 18.57 -42.52 17.52
N ASP A 431 19.43 -41.79 16.81
CA ASP A 431 20.74 -42.30 16.38
C ASP A 431 21.77 -42.35 17.53
N LEU A 432 21.69 -41.46 18.53
CA LEU A 432 22.46 -41.58 19.76
C LEU A 432 22.06 -42.82 20.57
N LEU A 433 20.76 -43.12 20.66
CA LEU A 433 20.25 -44.33 21.30
C LEU A 433 20.72 -45.61 20.58
N LYS A 434 20.61 -45.68 19.25
CA LYS A 434 21.13 -46.80 18.44
C LYS A 434 22.64 -47.04 18.65
N LYS A 435 23.40 -45.96 18.85
CA LYS A 435 24.85 -46.00 19.11
C LYS A 435 25.21 -46.21 20.59
N GLY A 436 24.24 -46.45 21.47
CA GLY A 436 24.43 -46.74 22.89
C GLY A 436 24.71 -45.53 23.79
N PHE A 437 24.74 -44.30 23.27
CA PHE A 437 25.08 -43.09 24.03
C PHE A 437 23.91 -42.55 24.87
N LYS A 438 23.41 -43.36 25.83
CA LYS A 438 22.23 -43.06 26.66
C LYS A 438 22.25 -41.65 27.27
N GLU A 439 23.28 -41.29 28.02
CA GLU A 439 23.39 -39.95 28.64
C GLU A 439 23.26 -38.79 27.65
N LYS A 440 23.82 -38.93 26.44
CA LYS A 440 23.74 -37.88 25.40
C LYS A 440 22.32 -37.80 24.85
N ALA A 441 21.66 -38.94 24.66
CA ALA A 441 20.27 -39.00 24.22
C ALA A 441 19.28 -38.47 25.27
N ASP A 442 19.58 -38.62 26.57
CA ASP A 442 18.72 -38.11 27.64
C ASP A 442 18.94 -36.61 27.92
N ARG A 443 20.16 -36.07 27.79
CA ARG A 443 20.35 -34.61 27.70
C ARG A 443 19.63 -34.02 26.48
N MET A 444 19.71 -34.69 25.32
CA MET A 444 18.97 -34.29 24.13
C MET A 444 17.44 -34.39 24.31
N ARG A 445 16.95 -35.27 25.19
CA ARG A 445 15.53 -35.34 25.59
C ARG A 445 15.09 -34.06 26.29
N GLN A 446 15.91 -33.58 27.23
CA GLN A 446 15.66 -32.34 27.97
C GLN A 446 15.69 -31.14 27.02
N GLU A 447 16.68 -31.06 26.12
CA GLU A 447 16.69 -30.03 25.06
C GLU A 447 15.46 -30.06 24.15
N ILE A 448 14.95 -31.24 23.80
CA ILE A 448 13.73 -31.38 22.97
C ILE A 448 12.50 -30.87 23.72
N GLU A 449 12.36 -31.17 25.01
CA GLU A 449 11.21 -30.73 25.81
C GLU A 449 11.25 -29.23 26.08
N GLU A 450 12.42 -28.67 26.38
CA GLU A 450 12.63 -27.22 26.44
C GLU A 450 12.36 -26.55 25.09
N PHE A 451 12.79 -27.15 23.97
CA PHE A 451 12.54 -26.61 22.63
C PHE A 451 11.05 -26.57 22.29
N LYS A 452 10.30 -27.65 22.58
CA LYS A 452 8.83 -27.66 22.45
C LYS A 452 8.21 -26.51 23.23
N LYS A 453 8.53 -26.40 24.53
CA LYS A 453 7.97 -25.38 25.42
C LYS A 453 8.27 -23.96 24.91
N ARG A 454 9.54 -23.66 24.63
CA ARG A 454 9.96 -22.35 24.09
C ARG A 454 9.28 -22.06 22.73
N SER A 455 9.05 -23.08 21.91
CA SER A 455 8.35 -22.94 20.63
C SER A 455 6.86 -22.62 20.80
N THR A 456 6.15 -23.31 21.70
CA THR A 456 4.73 -23.02 21.96
C THR A 456 4.54 -21.67 22.65
N GLU A 457 5.44 -21.29 23.55
CA GLU A 457 5.48 -19.96 24.17
C GLU A 457 5.71 -18.86 23.12
N ALA A 458 6.70 -19.01 22.23
CA ALA A 458 6.99 -18.06 21.17
C ALA A 458 5.83 -17.92 20.16
N GLU A 459 5.19 -19.03 19.78
CA GLU A 459 4.01 -19.01 18.91
C GLU A 459 2.83 -18.29 19.58
N THR A 460 2.56 -18.61 20.85
CA THR A 460 1.45 -18.02 21.63
C THR A 460 1.66 -16.51 21.86
N ASN A 461 2.90 -16.09 22.12
CA ASN A 461 3.23 -14.68 22.30
C ASN A 461 3.12 -13.90 20.98
N ARG A 462 3.67 -14.41 19.88
CA ARG A 462 3.55 -13.77 18.56
C ARG A 462 2.09 -13.67 18.10
N ALA A 463 1.25 -14.68 18.39
CA ALA A 463 -0.18 -14.62 18.12
C ALA A 463 -0.89 -13.49 18.92
N LYS A 464 -0.52 -13.28 20.18
CA LYS A 464 -1.03 -12.17 21.02
C LYS A 464 -0.54 -10.80 20.51
N GLU A 465 0.74 -10.68 20.19
CA GLU A 465 1.33 -9.46 19.61
C GLU A 465 0.59 -9.05 18.34
N PHE A 466 0.42 -9.98 17.39
CA PHE A 466 -0.32 -9.70 16.16
C PHE A 466 -1.80 -9.36 16.40
N ALA A 467 -2.48 -10.04 17.32
CA ALA A 467 -3.86 -9.70 17.68
C ALA A 467 -3.96 -8.26 18.21
N ALA A 468 -3.04 -7.86 19.10
CA ALA A 468 -2.97 -6.51 19.64
C ALA A 468 -2.63 -5.45 18.57
N ILE A 469 -1.81 -5.77 17.54
CA ILE A 469 -1.58 -4.87 16.40
C ILE A 469 -2.89 -4.66 15.62
N LEU A 470 -3.64 -5.73 15.34
CA LEU A 470 -4.88 -5.66 14.56
C LEU A 470 -5.99 -4.92 15.34
N GLU A 471 -6.10 -5.17 16.64
CA GLU A 471 -7.05 -4.48 17.53
C GLU A 471 -6.72 -2.99 17.65
N ASN A 472 -5.46 -2.62 17.93
CA ASN A 472 -5.03 -1.22 18.01
C ASN A 472 -5.08 -0.48 16.66
N ALA A 473 -4.99 -1.18 15.52
CA ALA A 473 -5.24 -0.57 14.22
C ALA A 473 -6.74 -0.32 13.98
N SER A 474 -7.61 -1.23 14.42
CA SER A 474 -9.07 -1.08 14.32
C SER A 474 -9.57 0.07 15.20
N ARG A 475 -9.23 0.06 16.49
CA ARG A 475 -9.63 1.10 17.45
C ARG A 475 -9.17 2.50 17.03
N ARG A 476 -7.90 2.68 16.62
CA ARG A 476 -7.39 3.98 16.14
C ARG A 476 -8.17 4.51 14.93
N HIS A 477 -8.60 3.61 14.05
CA HIS A 477 -9.37 3.99 12.87
C HIS A 477 -10.79 4.39 13.25
N GLU A 478 -11.43 3.66 14.16
CA GLU A 478 -12.75 4.01 14.74
C GLU A 478 -12.69 5.38 15.43
N GLU A 479 -11.73 5.60 16.34
CA GLU A 479 -11.45 6.90 16.98
C GLU A 479 -11.25 8.04 15.96
N THR A 480 -10.61 7.76 14.82
CA THR A 480 -10.39 8.73 13.75
C THR A 480 -11.67 9.04 12.97
N MET A 481 -12.53 8.05 12.73
CA MET A 481 -13.84 8.25 12.08
C MET A 481 -14.81 8.97 13.00
N ASP A 482 -14.88 8.61 14.28
CA ASP A 482 -15.73 9.25 15.28
C ASP A 482 -15.36 10.73 15.46
N LEU A 483 -14.06 11.06 15.50
CA LEU A 483 -13.59 12.45 15.53
C LEU A 483 -13.99 13.23 14.26
N MET A 484 -13.97 12.61 13.07
CA MET A 484 -14.48 13.26 11.85
C MET A 484 -15.99 13.47 11.91
N MET A 485 -16.76 12.51 12.45
CA MET A 485 -18.20 12.64 12.65
C MET A 485 -18.55 13.72 13.69
N GLN A 486 -17.81 13.81 14.79
CA GLN A 486 -18.03 14.83 15.83
C GLN A 486 -17.75 16.24 15.29
N ASN A 487 -16.57 16.47 14.72
CA ASN A 487 -16.21 17.78 14.13
C ASN A 487 -17.25 18.27 13.10
N HIS A 488 -17.84 17.35 12.32
CA HIS A 488 -18.89 17.68 11.37
C HIS A 488 -20.25 17.94 12.02
N ARG A 489 -20.64 17.16 13.05
CA ARG A 489 -21.85 17.44 13.85
C ARG A 489 -21.78 18.83 14.49
N GLU A 490 -20.62 19.19 15.03
CA GLU A 490 -20.38 20.51 15.64
C GLU A 490 -20.51 21.64 14.60
N GLN A 491 -19.88 21.50 13.43
CA GLN A 491 -20.05 22.45 12.32
C GLN A 491 -21.52 22.59 11.88
N MET A 492 -22.25 21.48 11.78
CA MET A 492 -23.67 21.49 11.40
C MET A 492 -24.54 22.16 12.48
N MET A 493 -24.28 21.92 13.77
CA MET A 493 -24.97 22.59 14.88
C MET A 493 -24.65 24.09 14.94
N GLU A 494 -23.39 24.51 14.77
CA GLU A 494 -23.01 25.92 14.68
C GLU A 494 -23.81 26.66 13.60
N ILE A 495 -24.02 26.03 12.45
CA ILE A 495 -24.75 26.64 11.34
C ILE A 495 -26.27 26.64 11.61
N GLN A 496 -26.82 25.61 12.27
CA GLN A 496 -28.21 25.63 12.75
C GLN A 496 -28.43 26.72 13.81
N GLU A 497 -27.47 26.95 14.72
CA GLU A 497 -27.51 28.08 15.65
C GLU A 497 -27.44 29.43 14.95
N LYS A 498 -26.54 29.60 13.97
CA LYS A 498 -26.44 30.85 13.19
C LYS A 498 -27.75 31.16 12.46
N ASN A 499 -28.40 30.15 11.87
CA ASN A 499 -29.70 30.33 11.21
C ASN A 499 -30.84 30.61 12.19
N THR A 500 -30.90 29.93 13.34
CA THR A 500 -31.94 30.18 14.35
C THR A 500 -31.74 31.51 15.08
N LYS A 501 -30.50 31.98 15.28
CA LYS A 501 -30.17 33.32 15.77
C LYS A 501 -30.55 34.40 14.73
N SER A 502 -30.28 34.16 13.44
CA SER A 502 -30.75 35.03 12.34
C SER A 502 -32.28 35.07 12.21
N SER A 503 -32.99 34.01 12.60
CA SER A 503 -34.46 33.98 12.66
C SER A 503 -35.00 34.75 13.88
N LYS A 504 -34.43 34.51 15.07
CA LYS A 504 -34.84 35.18 16.33
C LYS A 504 -34.50 36.67 16.36
N GLY A 505 -33.49 37.13 15.60
CA GLY A 505 -33.19 38.56 15.42
C GLY A 505 -34.30 39.39 14.77
N CYS A 506 -35.37 38.75 14.26
CA CYS A 506 -36.54 39.42 13.70
C CYS A 506 -37.71 39.57 14.71
N CYS A 507 -37.51 39.22 15.99
CA CYS A 507 -38.54 39.31 17.04
C CYS A 507 -38.06 40.12 18.26
N ILE A 508 -37.78 41.40 18.06
CA ILE A 508 -37.79 42.42 19.12
C ILE A 508 -38.62 43.61 18.63
N MET A 509 -39.75 43.85 19.29
CA MET A 509 -40.33 45.19 19.48
C MET A 509 -40.16 45.56 20.95
#